data_AF-A0A965UVD2-F1
#
_entry.id   AF-A0A965UVD2-F1
#
_cell.length_a   1.000
_cell.length_b   1.000
_cell.length_c   1.000
_cell.angle_alpha   90.00
_cell.angle_beta   90.00
_cell.angle_gamma   90.00
#
_symmetry.space_group_name_H-M   'P 1'
#
loop_
_entity.id
_entity.type
_entity.pdbx_description
1 polymer ?
#
loop_
_entity_poly.entity_id
_entity_poly.type
_entity_poly.pdbx_seq_one_letter_code
_entity_poly.pdbx_strand_id
1 'polypeptide(L)'
;MRFSSSGPTRTYPPKMGQDAVLALLEAFPSHKAVIIGLDNSNNFKVDHPRVIDLFNVTKQFRSLFPIVSGADFVVAPDSSVNHVAAAFDTPCVSLWGSYHPDDRMTYYPKNISVFKPDTCPHAPCRP
;
A
#
# COMPACT_ATOMS: atom_id res chain seq x y z
N MET A 1 -1.68 1.41 -5.60
CA MET A 1 -0.64 1.34 -4.55
C MET A 1 -0.74 2.56 -3.65
N ARG A 2 -0.67 2.35 -2.32
CA ARG A 2 -0.54 3.41 -1.30
C ARG A 2 0.79 3.24 -0.58
N PHE A 3 1.37 4.34 -0.10
CA PHE A 3 2.72 4.33 0.46
C PHE A 3 2.86 5.07 1.80
N SER A 4 1.98 6.04 2.07
CA SER A 4 1.93 6.74 3.35
C SER A 4 0.88 6.16 4.30
N SER A 5 1.26 6.05 5.57
CA SER A 5 0.38 5.71 6.70
C SER A 5 0.33 6.88 7.69
N SER A 6 -0.60 6.85 8.65
CA SER A 6 -0.75 7.94 9.64
C SER A 6 0.39 8.01 10.65
N GLY A 7 1.18 6.94 10.81
CA GLY A 7 2.37 6.93 11.65
C GLY A 7 3.64 6.95 10.80
N PRO A 8 4.68 7.74 11.17
CA PRO A 8 5.92 7.82 10.40
C PRO A 8 6.65 6.48 10.31
N THR A 9 6.54 5.64 11.33
CA THR A 9 7.13 4.29 11.40
C THR A 9 6.46 3.28 10.45
N ARG A 10 5.33 3.65 9.84
CA ARG A 10 4.57 2.84 8.88
C ARG A 10 4.57 3.42 7.48
N THR A 11 5.30 4.52 7.27
CA THR A 11 5.51 5.14 5.97
C THR A 11 6.87 4.69 5.46
N TYR A 12 6.90 4.15 4.25
CA TYR A 12 8.15 3.71 3.64
C TYR A 12 8.88 4.91 3.01
N PRO A 13 10.13 4.76 2.52
CA PRO A 13 10.86 5.83 1.80
C PRO A 13 10.42 6.00 0.33
N PRO A 14 10.03 7.20 -0.15
CA PRO A 14 9.32 7.38 -1.43
C PRO A 14 9.97 6.71 -2.64
N LYS A 15 11.30 6.75 -2.69
CA LYS A 15 12.09 6.10 -3.74
C LYS A 15 11.83 4.60 -3.83
N MET A 16 11.78 3.89 -2.69
CA MET A 16 11.47 2.46 -2.65
C MET A 16 10.05 2.17 -3.15
N GLY A 17 9.09 3.06 -2.84
CA GLY A 17 7.74 2.94 -3.36
C GLY A 17 7.68 3.12 -4.88
N GLN A 18 8.41 4.09 -5.41
CA GLN A 18 8.50 4.33 -6.86
C GLN A 18 9.13 3.12 -7.57
N ASP A 19 10.23 2.59 -7.04
CA ASP A 19 10.93 1.44 -7.60
C ASP A 19 10.03 0.18 -7.57
N ALA A 20 9.26 -0.01 -6.49
CA ALA A 20 8.28 -1.09 -6.40
C ALA A 20 7.14 -0.95 -7.44
N VAL A 21 6.64 0.27 -7.69
CA VAL A 21 5.64 0.51 -8.76
C VAL A 21 6.21 0.11 -10.12
N LEU A 22 7.45 0.52 -10.42
CA LEU A 22 8.09 0.20 -11.70
C LEU A 22 8.32 -1.30 -11.85
N ALA A 23 8.80 -1.97 -10.81
CA ALA A 23 8.99 -3.43 -10.81
C ALA A 23 7.66 -4.19 -11.01
N LEU A 24 6.57 -3.72 -10.41
CA LEU A 24 5.23 -4.31 -10.62
C LEU A 24 4.75 -4.08 -12.06
N LEU A 25 4.98 -2.91 -12.63
CA LEU A 25 4.59 -2.63 -14.02
C LEU A 25 5.39 -3.47 -15.02
N GLU A 26 6.65 -3.77 -14.72
CA GLU A 26 7.50 -4.68 -15.50
C GLU A 26 7.00 -6.13 -15.39
N ALA A 27 6.73 -6.61 -14.16
CA ALA A 27 6.23 -7.96 -13.90
C ALA A 27 4.82 -8.19 -14.47
N PHE A 28 4.00 -7.14 -14.59
CA PHE A 28 2.63 -7.20 -15.10
C PHE A 28 2.43 -6.26 -16.31
N PRO A 29 2.82 -6.66 -17.53
CA PRO A 29 2.84 -5.79 -18.71
C PRO A 29 1.47 -5.25 -19.16
N SER A 30 0.38 -5.97 -18.87
CA SER A 30 -0.99 -5.57 -19.21
C SER A 30 -1.66 -4.67 -18.17
N HIS A 31 -1.09 -4.57 -16.96
CA HIS A 31 -1.73 -3.87 -15.85
C HIS A 31 -1.39 -2.38 -15.86
N LYS A 32 -2.27 -1.59 -15.24
CA LYS A 32 -2.06 -0.17 -14.94
C LYS A 32 -1.85 0.01 -13.45
N ALA A 33 -0.99 0.95 -13.07
CA ALA A 33 -0.76 1.27 -11.67
C ALA A 33 -1.55 2.52 -11.29
N VAL A 34 -2.50 2.39 -10.36
CA VAL A 34 -3.20 3.54 -9.78
C VAL A 34 -2.53 3.92 -8.46
N ILE A 35 -2.01 5.13 -8.37
CA ILE A 35 -1.34 5.63 -7.17
C ILE A 35 -2.33 6.43 -6.34
N ILE A 36 -2.51 6.03 -5.08
CA ILE A 36 -3.42 6.69 -4.13
C ILE A 36 -2.67 7.04 -2.86
N GLY A 37 -3.06 8.14 -2.23
CA GLY A 37 -2.43 8.59 -1.00
C GLY A 37 -2.81 10.01 -0.68
N LEU A 38 -2.61 10.38 0.58
CA LEU A 38 -2.75 11.74 1.05
C LEU A 38 -1.51 12.06 1.88
N ASP A 39 -0.65 12.91 1.35
CA ASP A 39 0.51 13.46 2.03
C ASP A 39 0.89 14.77 1.33
N ASN A 40 0.68 15.89 2.02
CA ASN A 40 1.00 17.21 1.46
C ASN A 40 2.50 17.55 1.61
N SER A 41 3.24 16.79 2.42
CA SER A 41 4.67 17.00 2.66
C SER A 41 5.56 16.31 1.64
N ASN A 42 4.97 15.43 0.82
CA ASN A 42 5.68 14.54 -0.07
C ASN A 42 4.98 14.49 -1.43
N ASN A 43 5.73 14.66 -2.51
CA ASN A 43 5.19 14.53 -3.86
C ASN A 43 5.61 13.17 -4.45
N PHE A 44 4.82 12.13 -4.18
CA PHE A 44 5.06 10.82 -4.75
C PHE A 44 4.63 10.82 -6.23
N LYS A 45 5.61 10.92 -7.14
CA LYS A 45 5.37 10.90 -8.58
C LYS A 45 6.13 9.75 -9.23
N VAL A 46 5.48 9.02 -10.14
CA VAL A 46 6.11 7.98 -10.98
C VAL A 46 5.82 8.34 -12.43
N ASP A 47 6.88 8.54 -13.22
CA ASP A 47 6.75 8.88 -14.64
C ASP A 47 6.70 7.60 -15.48
N HIS A 48 5.50 7.18 -15.87
CA HIS A 48 5.29 6.00 -16.70
C HIS A 48 3.91 6.05 -17.38
N PRO A 49 3.77 5.68 -18.67
CA PRO A 49 2.52 5.84 -19.42
C PRO A 49 1.33 5.01 -18.90
N ARG A 50 1.61 3.96 -18.12
CA ARG A 50 0.59 3.10 -17.48
C ARG A 50 0.30 3.48 -16.02
N VAL A 51 0.84 4.59 -15.53
CA VAL A 51 0.55 5.10 -14.19
C VAL A 51 -0.59 6.11 -14.26
N ILE A 52 -1.60 5.90 -13.42
CA ILE A 52 -2.67 6.86 -13.15
C ILE A 52 -2.40 7.44 -11.76
N ASP A 53 -2.00 8.69 -11.74
CA ASP A 53 -1.69 9.39 -10.49
C ASP A 53 -2.95 10.04 -9.90
N LEU A 54 -3.42 9.49 -8.78
CA LEU A 54 -4.50 10.04 -7.97
C LEU A 54 -4.00 10.48 -6.58
N PHE A 55 -2.69 10.66 -6.43
CA PHE A 55 -2.07 11.11 -5.19
C PHE A 55 -2.57 12.52 -4.82
N ASN A 56 -3.00 12.72 -3.57
CA ASN A 56 -3.66 13.94 -3.09
C ASN A 56 -4.99 14.32 -3.79
N VAL A 57 -5.51 13.48 -4.69
CA VAL A 57 -6.82 13.68 -5.36
C VAL A 57 -7.96 13.08 -4.53
N THR A 58 -7.76 11.86 -3.99
CA THR A 58 -8.76 11.10 -3.23
C THR A 58 -8.81 11.53 -1.75
N LYS A 59 -9.21 12.77 -1.49
CA LYS A 59 -9.16 13.37 -0.14
C LYS A 59 -10.18 12.79 0.83
N GLN A 60 -11.33 12.33 0.34
CA GLN A 60 -12.37 11.72 1.15
C GLN A 60 -12.14 10.21 1.25
N PHE A 61 -12.21 9.62 2.44
CA PHE A 61 -11.99 8.19 2.62
C PHE A 61 -12.86 7.30 1.71
N ARG A 62 -14.14 7.66 1.53
CA ARG A 62 -15.07 6.93 0.65
C ARG A 62 -14.67 6.94 -0.83
N SER A 63 -13.89 7.93 -1.28
CA SER A 63 -13.41 7.99 -2.66
C SER A 63 -12.40 6.88 -2.99
N LEU A 64 -11.85 6.21 -1.98
CA LEU A 64 -10.96 5.06 -2.16
C LEU A 64 -11.72 3.78 -2.53
N PHE A 65 -13.00 3.68 -2.17
CA PHE A 65 -13.80 2.46 -2.34
C PHE A 65 -13.92 2.00 -3.79
N PRO A 66 -14.35 2.85 -4.75
CA PRO A 66 -14.44 2.43 -6.15
C PRO A 66 -13.08 2.05 -6.76
N ILE A 67 -11.99 2.66 -6.27
CA ILE A 67 -10.63 2.36 -6.73
C ILE A 67 -10.20 0.97 -6.25
N VAL A 68 -10.44 0.67 -4.97
CA VAL A 68 -10.08 -0.62 -4.37
C VAL A 68 -10.97 -1.75 -4.89
N SER A 69 -12.28 -1.53 -5.00
CA SER A 69 -13.20 -2.57 -5.49
C SER A 69 -12.99 -2.91 -6.97
N GLY A 70 -12.44 -1.97 -7.76
CA GLY A 70 -12.15 -2.17 -9.19
C GLY A 70 -10.72 -2.61 -9.48
N ALA A 71 -9.88 -2.82 -8.47
CA ALA A 71 -8.49 -3.23 -8.66
C ALA A 71 -8.35 -4.76 -8.67
N ASP A 72 -7.45 -5.28 -9.52
CA ASP A 72 -7.09 -6.70 -9.51
C ASP A 72 -6.39 -7.10 -8.20
N PHE A 73 -5.58 -6.20 -7.66
CA PHE A 73 -4.96 -6.31 -6.34
C PHE A 73 -4.52 -4.94 -5.82
N VAL A 74 -4.26 -4.87 -4.51
CA VAL A 74 -3.82 -3.64 -3.83
C VAL A 74 -2.50 -3.88 -3.10
N VAL A 75 -1.56 -2.96 -3.25
CA VAL A 75 -0.34 -2.89 -2.43
C VAL A 75 -0.41 -1.68 -1.52
N ALA A 76 -0.26 -1.88 -0.22
CA ALA A 76 -0.31 -0.80 0.77
C ALA A 76 0.53 -1.13 2.03
N PRO A 77 1.09 -0.12 2.73
CA PRO A 77 1.62 -0.34 4.07
C PRO A 77 0.49 -0.66 5.05
N ASP A 78 0.84 -1.01 6.29
CA ASP A 78 -0.10 -1.04 7.42
C ASP A 78 -0.93 0.27 7.51
N SER A 79 -2.13 0.23 6.93
CA SER A 79 -3.01 1.38 6.72
C SER A 79 -4.46 0.94 6.53
N SER A 80 -5.38 1.90 6.60
CA SER A 80 -6.82 1.66 6.41
C SER A 80 -7.18 1.01 5.07
N VAL A 81 -6.33 1.15 4.05
CA VAL A 81 -6.56 0.57 2.72
C VAL A 81 -6.57 -0.96 2.74
N ASN A 82 -5.79 -1.60 3.63
CA ASN A 82 -5.78 -3.06 3.79
C ASN A 82 -7.17 -3.58 4.21
N HIS A 83 -7.84 -2.86 5.10
CA HIS A 83 -9.18 -3.21 5.58
C HIS A 83 -10.25 -2.96 4.51
N VAL A 84 -10.11 -1.90 3.72
CA VAL A 84 -11.01 -1.65 2.57
C VAL A 84 -10.87 -2.75 1.53
N ALA A 85 -9.65 -3.21 1.24
CA ALA A 85 -9.42 -4.32 0.32
C ALA A 85 -10.08 -5.61 0.82
N ALA A 86 -9.94 -5.92 2.12
CA ALA A 86 -10.64 -7.06 2.73
C ALA A 86 -12.18 -6.93 2.64
N ALA A 87 -12.73 -5.72 2.84
CA ALA A 87 -14.18 -5.49 2.77
C ALA A 87 -14.77 -5.70 1.37
N PHE A 88 -13.99 -5.46 0.31
CA PHE A 88 -14.40 -5.68 -1.08
C PHE A 88 -13.90 -7.01 -1.66
N ASP A 89 -13.32 -7.87 -0.83
CA ASP A 89 -12.75 -9.17 -1.23
C ASP A 89 -11.66 -9.03 -2.33
N THR A 90 -10.97 -7.88 -2.33
CA THR A 90 -9.86 -7.55 -3.24
C THR A 90 -8.53 -8.10 -2.67
N PRO A 91 -7.74 -8.85 -3.46
CA PRO A 91 -6.41 -9.31 -3.04
C PRO A 91 -5.51 -8.15 -2.60
N CYS A 92 -4.80 -8.32 -1.48
CA CYS A 92 -3.97 -7.26 -0.92
C CYS A 92 -2.60 -7.75 -0.49
N VAL A 93 -1.53 -7.14 -1.00
CA VAL A 93 -0.17 -7.29 -0.47
C VAL A 93 0.08 -6.15 0.51
N SER A 94 0.18 -6.48 1.80
CA SER A 94 0.36 -5.49 2.86
C SER A 94 1.80 -5.48 3.38
N LEU A 95 2.36 -4.29 3.59
CA LEU A 95 3.76 -4.12 3.99
C LEU A 95 3.88 -3.77 5.48
N TRP A 96 4.65 -4.56 6.23
CA TRP A 96 4.76 -4.49 7.69
C TRP A 96 6.20 -4.30 8.16
N GLY A 97 6.36 -3.49 9.22
CA GLY A 97 7.64 -3.21 9.86
C GLY A 97 7.53 -3.17 11.38
N SER A 98 6.92 -2.11 11.92
CA SER A 98 6.84 -1.93 13.39
C SER A 98 5.82 -2.80 14.10
N TYR A 99 4.80 -3.29 13.40
CA TYR A 99 3.74 -4.16 13.95
C TYR A 99 3.81 -5.54 13.30
N HIS A 100 3.38 -6.56 14.02
CA HIS A 100 3.23 -7.89 13.46
C HIS A 100 1.94 -7.93 12.60
N PRO A 101 1.95 -8.51 11.40
CA PRO A 101 0.75 -8.56 10.55
C PRO A 101 -0.44 -9.25 11.20
N ASP A 102 -0.20 -10.31 11.98
CA ASP A 102 -1.25 -11.04 12.70
C ASP A 102 -2.07 -10.16 13.65
N ASP A 103 -1.52 -9.04 14.11
CA ASP A 103 -2.23 -8.09 14.97
C ASP A 103 -3.49 -7.51 14.28
N ARG A 104 -3.55 -7.55 12.92
CA ARG A 104 -4.65 -6.93 12.15
C ARG A 104 -5.15 -7.77 10.97
N MET A 105 -4.31 -8.59 10.35
CA MET A 105 -4.60 -9.27 9.08
C MET A 105 -5.05 -10.73 9.23
N THR A 106 -5.02 -11.29 10.45
CA THR A 106 -5.34 -12.71 10.73
C THR A 106 -6.63 -13.22 10.08
N TYR A 107 -7.65 -12.36 9.96
CA TYR A 107 -8.96 -12.73 9.43
C TYR A 107 -9.18 -12.35 7.95
N TYR A 108 -8.15 -11.89 7.25
CA TYR A 108 -8.25 -11.42 5.86
C TYR A 108 -7.58 -12.43 4.92
N PRO A 109 -8.31 -13.42 4.39
CA PRO A 109 -7.71 -14.59 3.73
C PRO A 109 -7.03 -14.27 2.39
N LYS A 110 -7.41 -13.15 1.74
CA LYS A 110 -6.78 -12.67 0.51
C LYS A 110 -5.67 -11.65 0.76
N ASN A 111 -5.29 -11.44 2.02
CA ASN A 111 -4.15 -10.61 2.37
C ASN A 111 -2.87 -11.45 2.40
N ILE A 112 -1.84 -10.99 1.70
CA ILE A 112 -0.48 -11.51 1.81
C ILE A 112 0.35 -10.43 2.53
N SER A 113 0.78 -10.75 3.73
CA SER A 113 1.58 -9.83 4.56
C SER A 113 3.07 -10.02 4.29
N VAL A 114 3.73 -8.98 3.79
CA VAL A 114 5.19 -8.91 3.69
C VAL A 114 5.73 -8.36 5.01
N PHE A 115 6.37 -9.22 5.79
CA PHE A 115 6.98 -8.89 7.07
C PHE A 115 8.35 -9.56 7.20
N LYS A 116 9.37 -8.78 7.53
CA LYS A 116 10.76 -9.25 7.64
C LYS A 116 11.36 -8.91 9.02
N PRO A 117 10.98 -9.64 10.09
CA PRO A 117 11.35 -9.30 11.47
C PRO A 117 12.85 -9.35 11.76
N ASP A 118 13.61 -10.17 11.02
CA ASP A 118 15.06 -10.31 11.12
C ASP A 118 15.84 -9.07 10.67
N THR A 119 15.20 -8.11 9.99
CA THR A 119 15.87 -6.87 9.53
C THR A 119 16.16 -5.90 10.68
N CYS A 120 15.30 -5.88 11.70
CA CYS A 120 15.44 -5.00 12.86
C CYS A 120 15.40 -5.84 14.13
N PRO A 121 16.43 -5.82 14.99
CA PRO A 121 16.46 -6.64 16.21
C PRO A 121 15.36 -6.29 17.21
N HIS A 122 14.71 -5.13 17.05
CA HIS A 122 13.59 -4.70 17.87
C HIS A 122 12.22 -4.98 17.23
N ALA A 123 12.14 -5.61 16.06
CA ALA A 123 10.87 -5.92 15.41
C ALA A 123 10.20 -7.18 15.99
N PRO A 124 8.86 -7.19 16.18
CA PRO A 124 7.96 -6.04 16.06
C PRO A 124 8.13 -5.09 17.25
N CYS A 125 8.38 -3.81 16.98
CA CYS A 125 8.68 -2.84 18.03
C CYS A 125 7.42 -2.36 18.77
N ARG A 126 6.24 -2.52 18.15
CA ARG A 126 4.92 -2.13 18.68
C ARG A 126 4.91 -0.75 19.38
N PRO A 127 5.37 0.33 18.71
CA PRO A 127 5.35 1.68 19.25
C PRO A 127 3.93 2.25 19.39
#